data_AF-A0A438GHW4-F1
#
_entry.id   AF-A0A438GHW4-F1
#
_cell.length_a   1.000
_cell.length_b   1.000
_cell.length_c   1.000
_cell.angle_alpha   90.00
_cell.angle_beta   90.00
_cell.angle_gamma   90.00
#
_symmetry.space_group_name_H-M   'P 1'
#
loop_
_entity.id
_entity.type
_entity.pdbx_description
1 polymer ?
#
loop_
_entity_poly.entity_id
_entity_poly.type
_entity_poly.pdbx_seq_one_letter_code
_entity_poly.pdbx_strand_id
1 'polypeptide(L)' 'MLLYLELRSLECEDHLRVSPGLDCTCVQDVVAINTVDKHCYALGELGKRVIVTPDVDSLLDSMIALD' A
#
# COMPACT_ATOMS: atom_id res chain seq x y z
N MET A 1 16.82 -4.14 5.40
CA MET A 1 15.56 -4.70 4.86
C MET A 1 14.39 -3.91 5.43
N LEU A 2 14.30 -2.62 5.09
CA LEU A 2 13.23 -1.72 5.52
C LEU A 2 12.02 -1.74 4.55
N LEU A 3 11.93 -2.77 3.70
CA LEU A 3 10.79 -2.98 2.80
C LEU A 3 9.55 -3.54 3.52
N TYR A 4 9.62 -3.74 4.85
CA TYR A 4 8.42 -3.83 5.68
C TYR A 4 7.95 -2.41 5.98
N LEU A 5 7.42 -1.70 4.97
CA LEU A 5 6.36 -0.75 5.29
C LEU A 5 5.19 -1.59 5.80
N GLU A 6 5.13 -1.76 7.11
CA GLU A 6 3.95 -1.79 7.96
C GLU A 6 2.60 -1.97 7.26
N LEU A 7 2.40 -3.07 6.53
CA LEU A 7 1.09 -3.66 6.26
C LEU A 7 0.64 -4.55 7.43
N ARG A 8 1.20 -4.29 8.62
CA ARG A 8 0.79 -4.86 9.91
C ARG A 8 0.18 -3.76 10.77
N SER A 9 -0.96 -3.25 10.34
CA SER A 9 -2.02 -2.69 11.21
C SER A 9 -3.26 -2.28 10.39
N LEU A 10 -3.64 -3.05 9.37
CA LEU A 10 -5.03 -3.05 8.94
C LEU A 10 -5.66 -4.38 9.35
N GLU A 11 -5.56 -4.67 10.63
CA GLU A 11 -6.55 -5.49 11.34
C GLU A 11 -7.78 -4.61 11.54
N CYS A 12 -8.46 -4.28 10.45
CA CYS A 12 -9.85 -3.87 10.45
C CYS A 12 -10.53 -4.81 9.49
N GLU A 13 -11.18 -5.80 10.09
CA GLU A 13 -12.24 -6.57 9.46
C GLU A 13 -13.22 -5.59 8.78
N ASP A 14 -13.73 -5.99 7.62
CA ASP A 14 -14.70 -5.33 6.76
C ASP A 14 -14.23 -4.31 5.70
N HIS A 15 -14.25 -4.85 4.48
CA HIS A 15 -14.36 -4.20 3.17
C HIS A 15 -13.31 -3.13 2.81
N LEU A 16 -12.25 -3.58 2.12
CA LEU A 16 -11.32 -2.73 1.39
C LEU A 16 -11.57 -2.84 -0.11
N ARG A 17 -11.62 -1.69 -0.79
CA ARG A 17 -11.64 -1.62 -2.25
C ARG A 17 -10.21 -1.46 -2.78
N VAL A 18 -9.82 -2.37 -3.67
CA VAL A 18 -8.55 -2.30 -4.40
C VAL A 18 -8.82 -1.81 -5.81
N SER A 19 -8.09 -0.79 -6.25
CA SER A 19 -8.17 -0.27 -7.62
C SER A 19 -6.77 -0.11 -8.21
N PRO A 20 -6.62 -0.20 -9.55
CA PRO A 20 -5.37 0.15 -10.20
C PRO A 20 -4.97 1.58 -9.85
N GLY A 21 -3.72 1.76 -9.45
CA GLY A 21 -3.14 3.09 -9.28
C GLY A 21 -2.83 3.73 -10.63
N LEU A 22 -2.58 5.03 -10.61
CA LEU A 22 -2.16 5.77 -11.79
C LEU A 22 -0.88 5.15 -12.38
N ASP A 23 -0.89 4.94 -13.68
CA ASP A 23 0.32 4.60 -14.43
C ASP A 23 1.33 5.73 -14.28
N CYS A 24 2.47 5.42 -13.68
CA CYS A 24 3.51 6.41 -13.46
C CYS A 24 4.15 6.75 -14.81
N THR A 25 4.13 8.03 -15.17
CA THR A 25 4.83 8.54 -16.36
C THR A 25 6.31 8.77 -16.11
N CYS A 26 6.76 8.64 -14.87
CA CYS A 26 8.16 8.70 -14.44
C CYS A 26 8.64 7.35 -13.92
N VAL A 27 9.89 7.01 -14.26
CA VAL A 27 10.63 5.87 -13.71
C VAL A 27 10.81 6.08 -12.20
N GLN A 28 10.47 5.08 -11.40
CA GLN A 28 10.63 5.13 -9.94
C GLN A 28 11.41 3.91 -9.48
N ASP A 29 12.63 4.12 -9.04
CA ASP A 29 13.51 3.04 -8.60
C ASP A 29 13.26 2.65 -7.14
N VAL A 30 13.26 1.35 -6.89
CA VAL A 30 13.27 0.77 -5.56
C VAL A 30 14.71 0.50 -5.17
N VAL A 31 15.14 1.05 -4.05
CA VAL A 31 16.49 0.86 -3.51
C VAL A 31 16.44 0.25 -2.11
N ALA A 32 17.26 -0.76 -1.87
CA ALA A 32 17.53 -1.26 -0.52
C ALA A 32 18.69 -0.47 0.08
N ILE A 33 18.42 0.24 1.18
CA ILE A 33 19.44 0.96 1.95
C ILE A 33 19.69 0.18 3.25
N ASN A 34 20.95 -0.25 3.44
CA ASN A 34 21.44 -0.72 4.72
C ASN A 34 22.20 0.44 5.39
N THR A 35 21.63 0.96 6.48
CA THR A 35 22.18 2.12 7.18
C THR A 35 23.34 1.78 8.11
N VAL A 36 23.49 0.51 8.51
CA VAL A 36 24.58 0.04 9.38
C VAL A 36 25.85 -0.11 8.55
N ASP A 37 25.79 -0.91 7.48
CA ASP A 37 26.93 -1.18 6.61
C ASP A 37 27.09 -0.16 5.48
N LYS A 38 26.19 0.84 5.42
CA LYS A 38 26.16 1.93 4.42
C LYS A 38 26.09 1.46 2.96
N HIS A 39 25.50 0.28 2.73
CA HIS A 39 25.28 -0.23 1.39
C HIS A 39 23.95 0.25 0.80
N CYS A 40 23.95 0.52 -0.50
CA CYS A 40 22.76 0.86 -1.27
C CYS A 40 22.71 -0.01 -2.53
N TYR A 41 21.60 -0.72 -2.74
CA TYR A 41 21.41 -1.61 -3.88
C TYR A 41 20.11 -1.26 -4.61
N ALA A 42 20.21 -1.05 -5.92
CA ALA A 42 19.04 -0.94 -6.78
C ALA A 42 18.36 -2.32 -6.89
N LEU A 43 17.06 -2.36 -6.64
CA LEU A 43 16.23 -3.57 -6.74
C LEU A 43 15.40 -3.62 -8.02
N GLY A 44 15.26 -2.47 -8.71
CA GLY A 44 14.55 -2.35 -9.98
C GLY A 44 13.53 -1.23 -9.97
N GLU A 45 12.76 -1.15 -11.05
CA GLU A 45 11.76 -0.10 -11.26
C GLU A 45 10.36 -0.51 -10.75
N LEU A 46 9.64 0.45 -10.17
CA LEU A 46 8.24 0.33 -9.77
C LEU A 46 7.31 0.68 -10.94
N GLY A 47 6.94 -0.31 -11.74
CA GLY A 47 6.12 -0.11 -12.94
C GLY A 47 4.60 -0.07 -12.72
N LYS A 48 4.08 -0.55 -11.58
CA LYS A 48 2.64 -0.61 -11.29
C LYS A 48 2.34 -0.34 -9.83
N ARG A 49 1.15 0.19 -9.58
CA ARG A 49 0.65 0.56 -8.25
C ARG A 49 -0.78 0.09 -8.09
N VAL A 50 -1.16 -0.18 -6.85
CA VAL A 50 -2.56 -0.36 -6.46
C VAL A 50 -2.90 0.70 -5.42
N ILE A 51 -4.14 1.15 -5.44
CA ILE A 51 -4.71 2.01 -4.42
C ILE A 51 -5.66 1.14 -3.59
N VAL A 52 -5.45 1.14 -2.29
CA VAL A 52 -6.32 0.49 -1.33
C VAL A 52 -7.08 1.58 -0.59
N THR A 53 -8.39 1.57 -0.67
CA THR A 53 -9.27 2.47 0.07
C THR A 53 -10.22 1.66 0.94
N PRO A 54 -10.65 2.18 2.10
CA PRO A 54 -11.83 1.65 2.77
C PRO A 54 -13.03 1.69 1.80
N ASP A 55 -13.84 0.64 1.82
CA ASP A 55 -15.11 0.60 1.10
C ASP A 55 -16.17 1.34 1.91
N VAL A 56 -16.29 2.63 1.63
CA VAL A 56 -17.18 3.52 2.38
C VAL A 56 -18.65 3.11 2.27
N ASP A 57 -19.05 2.46 1.17
CA ASP A 57 -20.44 2.04 0.96
C ASP A 57 -20.79 0.93 1.97
N SER A 58 -19.96 -0.11 2.05
CA SER A 58 -20.11 -1.20 3.01
C SER A 58 -20.01 -0.74 4.46
N LEU A 59 -19.12 0.23 4.75
CA LEU A 59 -19.02 0.83 6.08
C LEU A 59 -20.30 1.58 6.47
N LEU A 60 -20.88 2.38 5.56
CA LEU A 60 -22.11 3.12 5.84
C LEU A 60 -23.32 2.18 6.00
N ASP A 61 -23.43 1.14 5.18
CA ASP A 61 -24.48 0.12 5.30
C ASP A 61 -24.43 -0.58 6.67
N SER A 62 -23.24 -0.90 7.17
CA SER A 62 -23.07 -1.49 8.50
C SER A 62 -23.53 -0.59 9.64
N MET A 63 -23.39 0.74 9.49
CA MET A 63 -23.81 1.71 10.50
C MET A 63 -25.33 1.89 10.51
N ILE A 64 -25.96 1.82 9.35
CA ILE A 64 -27.43 1.93 9.20
C ILE A 64 -28.12 0.65 9.70
N ALA A 65 -27.48 -0.52 9.57
CA ALA A 65 -28.02 -1.79 10.05
C ALA A 65 -27.95 -2.00 11.57
N LEU A 66 -27.39 -1.05 12.33
CA LEU A 66 -27.28 -1.08 13.79
C LEU A 66 -28.44 -0.38 14.51
N ASP A 67 -29.41 0.18 13.77
CA ASP A 67 -30.65 0.81 14.27
C ASP A 67 -31.84 -0.18 14.36
#